data_AF-A0A6C0HM76-F1
#
_entry.id   AF-A0A6C0HM76-F1
#
_cell.length_a   1.000
_cell.length_b   1.000
_cell.length_c   1.000
_cell.angle_alpha   90.00
_cell.angle_beta   90.00
_cell.angle_gamma   90.00
#
_symmetry.space_group_name_H-M   'P 1'
#
loop_
_entity.id
_entity.type
_entity.pdbx_description
1 polymer ?
#
loop_
_entity_poly.entity_id
_entity_poly.type
_entity_poly.pdbx_seq_one_letter_code
_entity_poly.pdbx_strand_id
1 'polypeptide(L)'
;MLPEIWGPHLWFILHIISFEYPKNPTEYDKRIYHDFYTALKDVIPCEICKKHYRTHIHKHPLSPHLDRRVDLIQWVIDVHNVVNASLNKITLTTPEVMEIYKNIKPVSPFASIDTEAIIAKHRDKDFSRIYFLIILAGIIIIGFRYYFNRYYFSI
;
A
#
# COMPACT_ATOMS: atom_id res chain seq x y z
N MET A 1 -9.54 -7.88 6.16
CA MET A 1 -10.01 -6.89 5.18
C MET A 1 -10.59 -7.66 4.00
N LEU A 2 -11.75 -7.26 3.49
CA LEU A 2 -12.41 -7.96 2.38
C LEU A 2 -11.58 -7.84 1.07
N PRO A 3 -11.46 -8.90 0.24
CA PRO A 3 -10.70 -8.86 -1.00
C PRO A 3 -11.09 -7.75 -1.98
N GLU A 4 -12.33 -7.29 -1.95
CA GLU A 4 -12.83 -6.21 -2.79
C GLU A 4 -12.14 -4.87 -2.49
N ILE A 5 -11.61 -4.69 -1.28
CA ILE A 5 -10.95 -3.45 -0.86
C ILE A 5 -9.51 -3.39 -1.39
N TRP A 6 -8.75 -4.48 -1.29
CA TRP A 6 -7.30 -4.48 -1.64
C TRP A 6 -6.98 -5.20 -2.95
N GLY A 7 -7.83 -6.13 -3.39
CA GLY A 7 -7.62 -6.97 -4.57
C GLY A 7 -7.44 -6.17 -5.86
N PRO A 8 -8.32 -5.20 -6.18
CA PRO A 8 -8.13 -4.35 -7.35
C PRO A 8 -6.79 -3.60 -7.33
N HIS A 9 -6.36 -3.11 -6.16
CA HIS A 9 -5.08 -2.42 -6.01
C HIS A 9 -3.88 -3.36 -6.14
N LEU A 10 -3.96 -4.58 -5.60
CA LEU A 10 -2.91 -5.58 -5.81
C LEU A 10 -2.77 -5.89 -7.30
N TRP A 11 -3.86 -6.24 -7.97
CA TRP A 11 -3.83 -6.54 -9.41
C TRP A 11 -3.33 -5.38 -10.25
N PHE A 12 -3.72 -4.15 -9.89
CA PHE A 12 -3.20 -2.94 -10.52
C PHE A 12 -1.68 -2.88 -10.45
N ILE A 13 -1.10 -3.06 -9.26
CA ILE A 13 0.35 -3.05 -9.08
C ILE A 13 1.04 -4.21 -9.81
N LEU A 14 0.47 -5.42 -9.79
CA LEU A 14 1.04 -6.57 -10.51
C LEU A 14 1.11 -6.34 -12.02
N HIS A 15 0.04 -5.78 -12.60
CA HIS A 15 0.03 -5.41 -14.01
C HIS A 15 1.09 -4.34 -14.32
N ILE A 16 1.14 -3.25 -13.56
CA ILE A 16 2.16 -2.20 -13.74
C ILE A 16 3.58 -2.75 -13.64
N ILE A 17 3.86 -3.59 -12.65
CA ILE A 17 5.18 -4.24 -12.50
C ILE A 17 5.51 -5.08 -13.73
N SER A 18 4.54 -5.80 -14.31
CA SER A 18 4.77 -6.57 -15.55
C SER A 18 5.06 -5.69 -16.76
N PHE A 19 4.40 -4.53 -16.89
CA PHE A 19 4.60 -3.59 -17.99
C PHE A 19 5.99 -2.97 -17.98
N GLU A 20 6.53 -2.75 -16.78
CA GLU A 20 7.85 -2.16 -16.56
C GLU A 20 8.99 -3.19 -16.49
N TYR A 21 8.71 -4.49 -16.59
CA TYR A 21 9.74 -5.54 -16.60
C TYR A 21 10.80 -5.26 -17.69
N PRO A 22 12.11 -5.43 -17.47
CA PRO A 22 13.12 -5.05 -18.45
C PRO A 22 12.87 -5.67 -19.84
N LYS A 23 13.12 -4.90 -20.91
CA LYS A 23 12.97 -5.41 -22.29
C LYS A 23 13.94 -6.56 -22.57
N ASN A 24 15.14 -6.50 -21.99
CA ASN A 24 16.18 -7.52 -22.03
C ASN A 24 16.54 -7.91 -20.58
N PRO A 25 15.79 -8.83 -19.95
CA PRO A 25 15.98 -9.17 -18.55
C PRO A 25 17.28 -9.95 -18.33
N THR A 26 18.03 -9.58 -17.30
CA THR A 26 19.16 -10.36 -16.79
C THR A 26 18.68 -11.55 -15.97
N GLU A 27 19.56 -12.52 -15.71
CA GLU A 27 19.24 -13.63 -14.80
C GLU A 27 18.88 -13.16 -13.38
N TYR A 28 19.44 -12.04 -12.94
CA TYR A 28 19.06 -11.40 -11.69
C TYR A 28 17.61 -10.86 -11.75
N ASP A 29 17.25 -10.15 -12.82
CA ASP A 29 15.88 -9.65 -13.01
C ASP A 29 14.87 -10.80 -13.02
N LYS A 30 15.16 -11.88 -13.75
CA LYS A 30 14.33 -13.09 -13.78
C LYS A 30 14.12 -13.66 -12.38
N ARG A 31 15.19 -13.82 -11.59
CA ARG A 31 15.10 -14.34 -10.22
C ARG A 31 14.26 -13.44 -9.32
N ILE A 32 14.52 -12.13 -9.31
CA ILE A 32 13.78 -11.20 -8.43
C ILE A 32 12.30 -11.17 -8.77
N TYR A 33 11.94 -11.12 -10.05
CA TYR A 33 10.54 -11.14 -10.46
C TYR A 33 9.88 -12.49 -10.18
N HIS A 34 10.59 -13.59 -10.41
CA HIS A 34 10.13 -14.92 -10.03
C HIS A 34 9.77 -15.00 -8.54
N ASP A 35 10.69 -14.56 -7.68
CA ASP A 35 10.52 -14.61 -6.23
C ASP A 35 9.41 -13.68 -5.76
N PHE A 36 9.32 -12.47 -6.35
CA PHE A 36 8.25 -11.50 -6.07
C PHE A 36 6.86 -12.08 -6.34
N TYR A 37 6.59 -12.58 -7.55
CA TYR A 37 5.28 -13.15 -7.89
C TYR A 37 5.01 -14.45 -7.11
N THR A 38 6.03 -15.28 -6.90
CA THR A 38 5.86 -16.54 -6.15
C THR A 38 5.54 -16.29 -4.67
N ALA A 39 6.10 -15.25 -4.05
CA ALA A 39 5.88 -14.92 -2.64
C ALA A 39 4.41 -14.54 -2.34
N LEU A 40 3.66 -14.05 -3.33
CA LEU A 40 2.24 -13.69 -3.17
C LEU A 40 1.39 -14.84 -2.62
N LYS A 41 1.77 -16.07 -2.92
CA LYS A 41 1.09 -17.30 -2.44
C LYS A 41 1.05 -17.40 -0.92
N ASP A 42 1.94 -16.69 -0.22
CA ASP A 42 2.09 -16.73 1.23
C ASP A 42 1.70 -15.40 1.90
N VAL A 43 1.77 -14.27 1.19
CA VAL A 43 1.55 -12.92 1.76
C VAL A 43 0.20 -12.28 1.43
N ILE A 44 -0.57 -12.81 0.46
CA ILE A 44 -1.91 -12.29 0.16
C ILE A 44 -2.78 -12.34 1.43
N PRO A 45 -3.45 -11.24 1.84
CA PRO A 45 -4.15 -11.14 3.13
C PRO A 45 -5.55 -11.81 3.11
N CYS A 46 -5.62 -13.03 2.59
CA CYS A 46 -6.83 -13.83 2.46
C CYS A 46 -6.46 -15.32 2.32
N GLU A 47 -6.86 -16.16 3.28
CA GLU A 47 -6.47 -17.60 3.31
C GLU A 47 -6.96 -18.38 2.10
N ILE A 48 -8.21 -18.19 1.70
CA ILE A 48 -8.80 -18.84 0.53
C ILE A 48 -8.08 -18.38 -0.74
N CYS A 49 -7.81 -17.07 -0.84
CA CYS A 49 -7.09 -16.49 -1.97
C CYS A 49 -5.66 -17.05 -2.07
N LYS A 50 -4.95 -17.22 -0.95
CA LYS A 50 -3.62 -17.89 -0.91
C LYS A 50 -3.70 -19.32 -1.43
N LYS A 51 -4.66 -20.11 -0.97
CA LYS A 51 -4.87 -21.49 -1.45
C LYS A 51 -5.14 -21.54 -2.96
N HIS A 52 -5.98 -20.65 -3.47
CA HIS A 52 -6.27 -20.56 -4.90
C HIS A 52 -5.03 -20.12 -5.68
N TYR A 53 -4.35 -19.06 -5.25
CA TYR A 53 -3.14 -18.57 -5.91
C TYR A 53 -2.04 -19.62 -5.97
N ARG A 54 -1.78 -20.36 -4.88
CA ARG A 54 -0.86 -21.53 -4.87
C ARG A 54 -1.22 -22.54 -5.95
N THR A 55 -2.51 -22.83 -6.11
CA THR A 55 -2.99 -23.76 -7.15
C THR A 55 -2.80 -23.19 -8.55
N HIS A 56 -3.08 -21.90 -8.75
CA HIS A 56 -2.95 -21.23 -10.04
C HIS A 56 -1.50 -21.16 -10.51
N ILE A 57 -0.57 -20.69 -9.68
CA ILE A 57 0.86 -20.61 -10.08
C ILE A 57 1.51 -21.97 -10.26
N HIS A 58 0.95 -23.04 -9.67
CA HIS A 58 1.38 -24.40 -9.95
C HIS A 58 0.91 -24.90 -11.33
N LYS A 59 -0.33 -24.57 -11.71
CA LYS A 59 -0.89 -24.90 -13.03
C LYS A 59 -0.38 -24.01 -14.15
N HIS A 60 0.00 -22.77 -13.82
CA HIS A 60 0.52 -21.76 -14.73
C HIS A 60 1.90 -21.31 -14.21
N PRO A 61 2.95 -22.15 -14.36
CA PRO A 61 4.27 -21.84 -13.83
C PRO A 61 4.83 -20.57 -14.47
N LEU A 62 5.47 -19.72 -13.68
CA LEU A 62 6.01 -18.44 -14.12
C LEU A 62 7.32 -18.57 -14.92
N SER A 63 8.15 -19.57 -14.60
CA SER A 63 9.51 -19.68 -15.14
C SER A 63 9.63 -19.56 -16.68
N PRO A 64 8.73 -20.13 -17.50
CA PRO A 64 8.77 -19.98 -18.96
C PRO A 64 8.46 -18.57 -19.48
N HIS A 65 7.98 -17.67 -18.63
CA HIS A 65 7.45 -16.36 -19.02
C HIS A 65 8.35 -15.19 -18.60
N LEU A 66 9.60 -15.45 -18.25
CA LEU A 66 10.55 -14.44 -17.76
C LEU A 66 11.62 -14.06 -18.79
N ASP A 67 11.63 -14.66 -19.98
CA ASP A 67 12.64 -14.36 -20.99
C ASP A 67 12.37 -13.04 -21.71
N ARG A 68 11.10 -12.61 -21.81
CA ARG A 68 10.72 -11.33 -22.43
C ARG A 68 9.62 -10.64 -21.64
N ARG A 69 9.64 -9.31 -21.65
CA ARG A 69 8.56 -8.45 -21.13
C ARG A 69 7.16 -8.90 -21.56
N VAL A 70 6.98 -9.15 -22.85
CA VAL A 70 5.68 -9.55 -23.40
C VAL A 70 5.16 -10.86 -22.81
N ASP A 71 6.05 -11.79 -22.46
CA ASP A 71 5.68 -13.09 -21.91
C ASP A 71 5.21 -12.93 -20.45
N LEU A 72 5.88 -12.09 -19.67
CA LEU A 72 5.47 -11.80 -18.29
C LEU A 72 4.14 -11.05 -18.25
N ILE A 73 3.96 -10.06 -19.14
CA ILE A 73 2.68 -9.33 -19.28
C ILE A 73 1.55 -10.32 -19.54
N GLN A 74 1.73 -11.20 -20.53
CA GLN A 74 0.73 -12.19 -20.89
C GLN A 74 0.43 -13.12 -19.71
N TRP A 75 1.47 -13.61 -19.01
CA TRP A 75 1.29 -14.48 -17.85
C TRP A 75 0.48 -13.82 -16.72
N VAL A 76 0.75 -12.55 -16.39
CA VAL A 76 -0.02 -11.83 -15.35
C VAL A 76 -1.49 -11.68 -15.74
N ILE A 77 -1.76 -11.37 -17.02
CA ILE A 77 -3.12 -11.29 -17.56
C ILE A 77 -3.82 -12.65 -17.52
N ASP A 78 -3.13 -13.73 -17.89
CA ASP A 78 -3.69 -15.08 -17.90
C ASP A 78 -4.04 -15.54 -16.48
N VAL A 79 -3.14 -15.34 -15.51
CA VAL A 79 -3.41 -15.71 -14.11
C VAL A 79 -4.57 -14.88 -13.54
N HIS A 80 -4.66 -13.58 -13.86
CA HIS A 80 -5.80 -12.77 -13.45
C HIS A 80 -7.10 -13.26 -14.12
N ASN A 81 -7.08 -13.60 -15.41
CA ASN A 81 -8.22 -14.15 -16.11
C ASN A 81 -8.70 -15.48 -15.54
N VAL A 82 -7.80 -16.36 -15.09
CA VAL A 82 -8.15 -17.59 -14.37
C VAL A 82 -8.94 -17.27 -13.09
N VAL A 83 -8.50 -16.26 -12.33
CA VAL A 83 -9.24 -15.80 -11.14
C VAL A 83 -10.59 -15.20 -11.52
N ASN A 84 -10.64 -14.34 -12.54
CA ASN A 84 -11.90 -13.74 -13.02
C ASN A 84 -12.91 -14.81 -13.45
N ALA A 85 -12.48 -15.80 -14.25
CA ALA A 85 -13.32 -16.90 -14.67
C ALA A 85 -13.86 -17.70 -13.46
N SER A 86 -13.03 -17.97 -12.45
CA SER A 86 -13.47 -18.66 -11.22
C SER A 86 -14.52 -17.87 -10.41
N LEU A 87 -14.59 -16.56 -10.63
CA LEU A 87 -15.53 -15.64 -9.98
C LEU A 87 -16.67 -15.20 -10.91
N ASN A 88 -16.84 -15.84 -12.08
CA ASN A 88 -17.81 -15.48 -13.11
C ASN A 88 -17.72 -14.01 -13.57
N LYS A 89 -16.49 -13.47 -13.64
CA LYS A 89 -16.18 -12.15 -14.19
C LYS A 89 -15.68 -12.28 -15.63
N ILE A 90 -15.75 -11.18 -16.38
CA ILE A 90 -15.21 -11.13 -17.73
C ILE A 90 -13.70 -11.40 -17.75
N THR A 91 -13.24 -12.03 -18.82
CA THR A 91 -11.82 -12.16 -19.14
C THR A 91 -11.46 -11.14 -20.20
N LEU A 92 -10.25 -10.61 -20.15
CA LEU A 92 -9.77 -9.58 -21.07
C LEU A 92 -8.57 -10.09 -21.87
N THR A 93 -8.51 -9.69 -23.13
CA THR A 93 -7.34 -9.88 -23.98
C THR A 93 -6.25 -8.88 -23.64
N THR A 94 -5.01 -9.18 -24.02
CA THR A 94 -3.88 -8.28 -23.81
C THR A 94 -4.08 -6.87 -24.40
N PRO A 95 -4.57 -6.71 -25.64
CA PRO A 95 -4.89 -5.38 -26.18
C PRO A 95 -5.92 -4.60 -25.35
N GLU A 96 -6.97 -5.26 -24.85
CA GLU A 96 -7.99 -4.61 -24.01
C GLU A 96 -7.40 -4.13 -22.68
N VAL A 97 -6.58 -4.97 -22.04
CA VAL A 97 -5.87 -4.57 -20.80
C VAL A 97 -4.96 -3.38 -21.08
N MET A 98 -4.14 -3.42 -22.13
CA MET A 98 -3.24 -2.31 -22.46
C MET A 98 -4.00 -1.01 -22.73
N GLU A 99 -5.14 -1.07 -23.42
CA GLU A 99 -5.98 0.10 -23.69
C GLU A 99 -6.62 0.67 -22.40
N ILE A 100 -7.04 -0.18 -21.47
CA ILE A 100 -7.53 0.26 -20.16
C ILE A 100 -6.42 1.05 -19.45
N TYR A 101 -5.22 0.48 -19.34
CA TYR A 101 -4.13 1.09 -18.57
C TYR A 101 -3.59 2.38 -19.19
N LYS A 102 -3.66 2.52 -20.52
CA LYS A 102 -3.30 3.76 -21.22
C LYS A 102 -4.15 4.96 -20.81
N ASN A 103 -5.40 4.72 -20.43
CA ASN A 103 -6.38 5.78 -20.13
C ASN A 103 -6.64 5.97 -18.63
N ILE A 104 -5.83 5.36 -17.76
CA ILE A 104 -6.00 5.46 -16.30
C ILE A 104 -5.64 6.86 -15.81
N LYS A 105 -6.56 7.46 -15.05
CA LYS A 105 -6.29 8.66 -14.25
C LYS A 105 -5.53 8.31 -12.96
N PRO A 106 -4.76 9.23 -12.38
CA PRO A 106 -4.06 8.99 -11.12
C PRO A 106 -4.99 8.42 -10.04
N VAL A 107 -4.71 7.19 -9.61
CA VAL A 107 -5.44 6.46 -8.57
C VAL A 107 -4.57 6.38 -7.32
N SER A 108 -4.42 7.52 -6.65
CA SER A 108 -3.79 7.56 -5.33
C SER A 108 -4.82 8.02 -4.31
N PRO A 109 -5.01 7.30 -3.18
CA PRO A 109 -5.79 7.83 -2.06
C PRO A 109 -5.16 9.11 -1.48
N PHE A 110 -3.88 9.35 -1.81
CA PHE A 110 -3.16 10.56 -1.48
C PHE A 110 -3.28 11.68 -2.54
N ALA A 111 -3.93 11.42 -3.68
CA ALA A 111 -4.15 12.46 -4.69
C ALA A 111 -5.28 13.43 -4.32
N SER A 112 -6.18 13.03 -3.41
CA SER A 112 -7.32 13.84 -2.96
C SER A 112 -7.32 14.07 -1.44
N ILE A 113 -6.15 14.16 -0.83
CA ILE A 113 -6.08 14.53 0.60
C ILE A 113 -6.29 16.02 0.73
N ASP A 114 -7.20 16.41 1.62
CA ASP A 114 -7.24 17.76 2.16
C ASP A 114 -6.01 17.97 3.05
N THR A 115 -4.93 18.42 2.41
CA THR A 115 -3.65 18.64 3.07
C THR A 115 -3.76 19.80 4.06
N GLU A 116 -4.65 20.77 3.81
CA GLU A 116 -4.90 21.91 4.69
C GLU A 116 -5.56 21.45 5.99
N ALA A 117 -6.57 20.58 5.92
CA ALA A 117 -7.21 20.02 7.12
C ALA A 117 -6.23 19.22 8.00
N ILE A 118 -5.32 18.46 7.37
CA ILE A 118 -4.28 17.73 8.11
C ILE A 118 -3.31 18.70 8.80
N ILE A 119 -2.82 19.72 8.08
CA ILE A 119 -1.91 20.73 8.64
C ILE A 119 -2.58 21.49 9.78
N ALA A 120 -3.86 21.89 9.61
CA ALA A 120 -4.62 22.57 10.65
C ALA A 120 -4.74 21.74 11.93
N LYS A 121 -5.03 20.43 11.79
CA LYS A 121 -5.12 19.51 12.93
C LYS A 121 -3.79 19.34 13.67
N HIS A 122 -2.67 19.28 12.95
CA HIS A 122 -1.34 19.23 13.58
C HIS A 122 -1.03 20.52 14.32
N ARG A 123 -1.32 21.68 13.71
CA ARG A 123 -1.11 22.99 14.31
C ARG A 123 -1.92 23.17 15.60
N ASP A 124 -3.19 22.78 15.61
CA ASP A 124 -4.06 22.83 16.79
C ASP A 124 -3.51 21.98 17.95
N LYS A 125 -3.03 20.77 17.65
CA LYS A 125 -2.43 19.87 18.64
C LYS A 125 -1.16 20.46 19.27
N ASP A 126 -0.33 21.15 18.49
CA ASP A 126 0.88 21.79 19.00
C ASP A 126 0.55 23.02 19.87
N PHE A 127 -0.42 23.84 19.46
CA PHE A 127 -0.91 24.93 20.32
C PHE A 127 -1.48 24.41 21.64
N SER A 128 -2.32 23.37 21.60
CA SER A 128 -2.89 22.74 22.80
C SER A 128 -1.79 22.28 23.78
N ARG A 129 -0.73 21.67 23.26
CA ARG A 129 0.45 21.26 24.07
C ARG A 129 1.19 22.45 24.68
N ILE A 130 1.41 23.52 23.92
CA ILE A 130 2.10 24.73 24.42
C ILE A 130 1.28 25.37 25.54
N TYR A 131 -0.03 25.54 25.36
CA TYR A 131 -0.91 26.09 26.40
C TYR A 131 -0.89 25.26 27.68
N PHE A 132 -0.92 23.93 27.57
CA PHE A 132 -0.80 23.03 28.72
C PHE A 132 0.51 23.25 29.51
N LEU A 133 1.65 23.37 28.81
CA LEU A 133 2.95 23.62 29.44
C LEU A 133 3.02 24.99 30.13
N ILE A 134 2.44 26.03 29.53
CA ILE A 134 2.37 27.38 30.12
C ILE A 134 1.54 27.35 31.40
N ILE A 135 0.36 26.71 31.37
CA ILE A 135 -0.51 26.58 32.55
C ILE A 135 0.22 25.80 33.67
N LEU A 136 0.88 24.69 33.33
CA LEU A 136 1.65 23.89 34.29
C LEU A 136 2.78 24.71 34.93
N ALA A 137 3.55 25.45 34.14
CA ALA A 137 4.59 26.33 34.63
C ALA A 137 4.02 27.43 35.56
N GLY A 138 2.88 28.01 35.20
CA GLY A 138 2.18 28.98 36.03
C GLY A 138 1.77 28.41 37.39
N ILE A 139 1.21 27.21 37.42
CA ILE A 139 0.85 26.50 38.67
C ILE A 139 2.09 26.24 39.53
N ILE A 140 3.20 25.81 38.93
CA ILE A 140 4.47 25.59 39.64
C ILE A 140 4.99 26.89 40.25
N ILE A 141 4.98 28.00 39.50
CA ILE A 141 5.43 29.32 39.98
C ILE A 141 4.55 29.81 41.13
N ILE A 142 3.23 29.68 41.02
CA ILE A 142 2.28 30.06 42.08
C ILE A 142 2.50 29.19 43.33
N GLY A 143 2.64 27.88 43.16
CA GLY A 143 2.92 26.95 44.25
C GLY A 143 4.24 27.27 44.95
N PHE A 144 5.29 27.58 44.19
CA PHE A 144 6.58 28.00 44.72
C PHE A 144 6.49 29.33 45.49
N ARG A 145 5.79 30.33 44.96
CA ARG A 145 5.54 31.61 45.65
C ARG A 145 4.76 31.42 46.94
N TYR A 146 3.71 30.61 46.92
CA TYR A 146 2.90 30.30 48.09
C TYR A 146 3.75 29.60 49.17
N TYR A 147 4.52 28.59 48.77
CA TYR A 147 5.46 27.90 49.67
C TYR A 147 6.49 28.88 50.26
N PHE A 148 7.14 29.67 49.42
CA PHE A 148 8.17 30.61 49.86
C PHE A 148 7.62 31.66 50.83
N ASN A 149 6.49 32.30 50.51
CA ASN A 149 5.86 33.28 51.42
C ASN A 149 5.43 32.65 52.75
N ARG A 150 4.90 31.42 52.74
CA ARG A 150 4.42 30.75 53.95
C ARG A 150 5.55 30.34 54.89
N TYR A 151 6.73 30.02 54.39
CA TYR A 151 7.84 29.49 55.20
C TYR A 151 8.99 30.47 55.44
N TYR A 152 9.16 31.51 54.60
CA TYR A 152 10.27 32.46 54.74
C TYR A 152 9.87 33.86 55.23
N PHE A 153 8.58 34.25 55.15
CA PHE A 153 8.12 35.60 55.51
C PHE A 153 7.08 35.64 56.66
N SER A 154 6.91 34.54 57.39
CA SER A 154 5.96 34.40 58.50
C SER A 154 6.62 34.47 59.89
N ILE A 155 7.51 35.47 60.08
CA ILE A 155 8.01 35.91 61.40
C ILE A 155 7.34 37.23 61.77
#